data_AF-A0A251UPZ9-F1
#
_entry.id   AF-A0A251UPZ9-F1
#
_cell.length_a   1.000
_cell.length_b   1.000
_cell.length_c   1.000
_cell.angle_alpha   90.00
_cell.angle_beta   90.00
_cell.angle_gamma   90.00
#
_symmetry.space_group_name_H-M   'P 1'
#
loop_
_entity.id
_entity.type
_entity.pdbx_description
1 polymer ?
#
loop_
_entity_poly.entity_id
_entity_poly.type
_entity_poly.pdbx_seq_one_letter_code
_entity_poly.pdbx_strand_id
1 'polypeptide(L)'
;MASTVTISSVFIILLTIATVFTSNTEASSVDFVKKTVSSHPIVIFSKSYCPYCKRAKGVFKELNVKPYVLELDEREDGSKIQDALSEMVGRRTVPQVFINGKHLGGSDDTVEAYQSGELAKLLGIESHKTDL
;
A
#
# COMPACT_ATOMS: atom_id res chain seq x y z
N MET A 1 -56.79 -40.38 -23.70
CA MET A 1 -56.09 -40.09 -22.43
C MET A 1 -54.60 -39.96 -22.76
N ALA A 2 -54.11 -38.73 -22.88
CA ALA A 2 -52.70 -38.45 -23.14
C ALA A 2 -52.20 -37.59 -21.98
N SER A 3 -51.41 -38.17 -21.09
CA SER A 3 -50.73 -37.44 -20.02
C SER A 3 -49.26 -37.31 -20.42
N THR A 4 -48.93 -36.13 -20.92
CA THR A 4 -47.56 -35.70 -21.22
C THR A 4 -46.77 -35.47 -19.94
N VAL A 5 -45.60 -36.09 -19.86
CA VAL A 5 -44.57 -35.83 -18.85
C VAL A 5 -43.98 -34.44 -19.11
N THR A 6 -44.09 -33.51 -18.14
CA THR A 6 -43.44 -32.20 -18.23
C THR A 6 -42.02 -32.27 -17.65
N ILE A 7 -41.10 -31.72 -18.43
CA ILE A 7 -39.65 -31.90 -18.36
C ILE A 7 -38.99 -30.78 -17.52
N SER A 8 -38.02 -31.22 -16.72
CA SER A 8 -36.81 -30.53 -16.27
C SER A 8 -36.93 -29.30 -15.37
N SER A 9 -36.88 -29.59 -14.07
CA SER A 9 -35.93 -28.96 -13.14
C SER A 9 -34.55 -28.76 -13.81
N VAL A 10 -33.81 -27.70 -13.45
CA VAL A 10 -32.43 -27.37 -13.89
C VAL A 10 -32.36 -26.35 -15.05
N PHE A 11 -32.83 -25.12 -14.85
CA PHE A 11 -32.39 -23.97 -15.67
C PHE A 11 -32.30 -22.61 -14.94
N ILE A 12 -32.56 -22.54 -13.63
CA ILE A 12 -32.53 -21.27 -12.86
C ILE A 12 -31.21 -21.05 -12.08
N ILE A 13 -30.28 -22.01 -12.06
CA ILE A 13 -29.04 -21.93 -11.24
C ILE A 13 -27.79 -21.55 -12.06
N LEU A 14 -27.94 -20.96 -13.26
CA LEU A 14 -26.78 -20.57 -14.09
C LEU A 14 -26.50 -19.06 -14.15
N LEU A 15 -27.37 -18.20 -13.61
CA LEU A 15 -27.24 -16.74 -13.73
C LEU A 15 -26.62 -16.05 -12.50
N THR A 16 -26.38 -16.74 -11.39
CA THR A 16 -25.83 -16.14 -10.17
C THR A 16 -24.35 -16.46 -9.92
N ILE A 17 -23.71 -17.29 -10.75
CA ILE A 17 -22.30 -17.70 -10.54
C ILE A 17 -21.32 -16.67 -11.14
N ALA A 18 -21.75 -15.81 -12.05
CA ALA A 18 -20.86 -14.84 -12.71
C ALA A 18 -20.58 -13.55 -11.90
N THR A 19 -21.33 -13.26 -10.83
CA THR A 19 -21.19 -11.99 -10.08
C THR A 19 -20.35 -12.09 -8.80
N VAL A 20 -19.92 -13.29 -8.39
CA VAL A 20 -19.27 -13.51 -7.07
C VAL A 20 -17.73 -13.47 -7.13
N PHE A 21 -17.11 -13.40 -8.31
CA PHE A 21 -15.66 -13.58 -8.45
C PHE A 21 -14.78 -12.33 -8.33
N THR A 22 -15.35 -11.13 -8.15
CA THR A 22 -14.55 -9.88 -8.13
C THR A 22 -14.18 -9.42 -6.71
N SER A 23 -14.86 -9.87 -5.65
CA SER A 23 -14.73 -9.29 -4.30
C SER A 23 -13.58 -9.85 -3.43
N ASN A 24 -12.92 -10.95 -3.82
CA ASN A 24 -11.88 -11.55 -2.97
C ASN A 24 -10.49 -10.91 -3.08
N THR A 25 -10.21 -10.14 -4.13
CA THR A 25 -8.84 -9.70 -4.44
C THR A 25 -8.49 -8.34 -3.82
N GLU A 26 -9.46 -7.44 -3.68
CA GLU A 26 -9.24 -6.11 -3.10
C GLU A 26 -9.05 -6.19 -1.59
N ALA A 27 -9.91 -6.94 -0.88
CA ALA A 27 -9.75 -7.23 0.55
C ALA A 27 -8.37 -7.83 0.86
N SER A 28 -7.89 -8.74 0.00
CA SER A 28 -6.56 -9.35 0.14
C SER A 28 -5.41 -8.34 0.02
N SER A 29 -5.54 -7.32 -0.83
CA SER A 29 -4.47 -6.34 -1.07
C SER A 29 -4.40 -5.31 0.06
N VAL A 30 -5.55 -4.88 0.58
CA VAL A 30 -5.65 -4.01 1.77
C VAL A 30 -5.04 -4.71 2.99
N ASP A 31 -5.36 -6.00 3.21
CA ASP A 31 -4.81 -6.76 4.32
C ASP A 31 -3.29 -6.94 4.19
N PHE A 32 -2.79 -7.14 2.97
CA PHE A 32 -1.35 -7.17 2.71
C PHE A 32 -0.67 -5.85 3.07
N VAL A 33 -1.23 -4.70 2.68
CA VAL A 33 -0.70 -3.38 3.04
C VAL A 33 -0.70 -3.21 4.56
N LYS A 34 -1.81 -3.47 5.24
CA LYS A 34 -1.94 -3.37 6.71
C LYS A 34 -0.90 -4.25 7.41
N LYS A 35 -0.75 -5.50 6.99
CA LYS A 35 0.23 -6.43 7.56
C LYS A 35 1.66 -5.97 7.33
N THR A 36 1.97 -5.48 6.13
CA THR A 36 3.31 -4.98 5.79
C THR A 36 3.67 -3.78 6.67
N VAL A 37 2.73 -2.83 6.81
CA VAL A 37 2.84 -1.61 7.60
C VAL A 37 2.93 -1.89 9.11
N SER A 38 2.26 -2.93 9.62
CA SER A 38 2.36 -3.31 11.04
C SER A 38 3.60 -4.15 11.37
N SER A 39 4.20 -4.81 10.38
CA SER A 39 5.36 -5.70 10.59
C SER A 39 6.70 -4.97 10.58
N HIS A 40 6.75 -3.72 10.11
CA HIS A 40 7.98 -2.95 9.99
C HIS A 40 7.80 -1.52 10.52
N PRO A 41 8.79 -0.96 11.24
CA PRO A 41 8.70 0.39 11.78
C PRO A 41 8.70 1.46 10.69
N ILE A 42 9.31 1.19 9.53
CA ILE A 42 9.33 2.10 8.39
C ILE A 42 9.04 1.28 7.14
N VAL A 43 8.00 1.66 6.39
CA VAL A 43 7.65 1.06 5.10
C VAL A 43 7.61 2.14 4.03
N ILE A 44 8.22 1.85 2.88
CA ILE A 44 8.13 2.67 1.68
C ILE A 44 7.59 1.81 0.55
N PHE A 45 6.34 2.07 0.14
CA PHE A 45 5.83 1.58 -1.12
C PHE A 45 6.40 2.45 -2.24
N SER A 46 7.12 1.84 -3.17
CA SER A 46 8.04 2.49 -4.09
C SER A 46 7.89 1.96 -5.52
N LYS A 47 8.58 2.61 -6.47
CA LYS A 47 8.96 1.99 -7.74
C LYS A 47 10.45 2.19 -8.01
N SER A 48 11.09 1.17 -8.58
CA SER A 48 12.55 1.12 -8.75
C SER A 48 13.10 2.29 -9.57
N TYR A 49 12.34 2.69 -10.60
CA TYR A 49 12.69 3.75 -11.54
C TYR A 49 12.28 5.17 -11.06
N CYS A 50 11.45 5.30 -10.02
CA CYS A 50 10.82 6.56 -9.67
C CYS A 50 11.80 7.54 -8.97
N PRO A 51 12.02 8.76 -9.50
CA PRO A 51 12.94 9.73 -8.89
C PRO A 51 12.44 10.24 -7.52
N TYR A 52 11.14 10.41 -7.34
CA TYR A 52 10.56 10.79 -6.05
C TYR A 52 10.74 9.69 -4.99
N CYS A 53 10.69 8.42 -5.39
CA CYS A 53 11.00 7.31 -4.50
C CYS A 53 12.47 7.30 -4.09
N LYS A 54 13.39 7.60 -5.03
CA LYS A 54 14.82 7.74 -4.72
C LYS A 54 15.06 8.89 -3.73
N ARG A 55 14.38 10.04 -3.90
CA ARG A 55 14.44 11.18 -2.99
C ARG A 55 13.99 10.80 -1.57
N ALA A 56 12.81 10.17 -1.42
CA ALA A 56 12.33 9.71 -0.12
C ALA A 56 13.28 8.68 0.53
N LYS A 57 13.77 7.70 -0.24
CA LYS A 57 14.78 6.73 0.24
C LYS A 57 16.08 7.40 0.68
N GLY A 58 16.47 8.49 0.01
CA GLY A 58 17.65 9.30 0.34
C GLY A 58 17.58 9.89 1.74
N VAL A 59 16.43 10.40 2.16
CA VAL A 59 16.22 10.95 3.52
C VAL A 59 16.55 9.91 4.60
N PHE A 60 16.03 8.68 4.48
CA PHE A 60 16.32 7.63 5.45
C PHE A 60 17.79 7.19 5.42
N LYS A 61 18.42 7.25 4.24
CA LYS A 61 19.87 7.02 4.11
C LYS A 61 20.68 8.09 4.85
N GLU A 62 20.31 9.38 4.76
CA GLU A 62 20.96 10.47 5.49
C GLU A 62 20.84 10.29 7.01
N LEU A 63 19.68 9.82 7.47
CA LEU A 63 19.44 9.49 8.88
C LEU A 63 20.10 8.18 9.34
N ASN A 64 20.78 7.45 8.44
CA ASN A 64 21.36 6.13 8.70
C ASN A 64 20.33 5.10 9.25
N VAL A 65 19.08 5.18 8.77
CA VAL A 65 18.02 4.24 9.13
C VAL A 65 17.59 3.45 7.88
N LYS A 66 17.37 2.15 8.05
CA LYS A 66 17.01 1.26 6.95
C LYS A 66 15.49 1.03 6.91
N PRO A 67 14.77 1.55 5.89
CA PRO A 67 13.36 1.25 5.69
C PRO A 67 13.15 -0.15 5.08
N TYR A 68 11.97 -0.73 5.30
CA TYR A 68 11.47 -1.80 4.44
C TYR A 68 10.91 -1.17 3.16
N VAL A 69 11.45 -1.55 2.00
CA VAL A 69 11.04 -1.00 0.71
C VAL A 69 10.36 -2.08 -0.10
N LEU A 70 9.18 -1.76 -0.63
CA LEU A 70 8.45 -2.62 -1.55
C LEU A 70 8.38 -1.96 -2.92
N GLU A 71 9.14 -2.47 -3.89
CA GLU A 71 9.13 -1.99 -5.27
C GLU A 71 7.93 -2.60 -6.01
N LEU A 72 6.88 -1.79 -6.22
CA LEU A 72 5.61 -2.26 -6.77
C LEU A 72 5.69 -2.60 -8.26
N ASP A 73 6.63 -2.02 -8.99
CA ASP A 73 6.89 -2.36 -10.39
C ASP A 73 7.57 -3.72 -10.59
N GLU A 74 8.10 -4.31 -9.52
CA GLU A 74 8.74 -5.64 -9.52
C GLU A 74 7.78 -6.75 -9.05
N ARG A 75 6.49 -6.42 -8.86
CA ARG A 75 5.45 -7.34 -8.39
C ARG A 75 4.30 -7.44 -9.38
N GLU A 76 3.81 -8.66 -9.59
CA GLU A 76 2.63 -8.91 -10.42
C GLU A 76 1.36 -8.23 -9.86
N ASP A 77 1.22 -8.18 -8.53
CA ASP A 77 0.09 -7.56 -7.84
C ASP A 77 0.30 -6.07 -7.49
N GLY A 78 1.39 -5.45 -7.96
CA GLY A 78 1.77 -4.08 -7.60
C GLY A 78 0.68 -3.03 -7.86
N SER A 79 -0.04 -3.15 -8.97
CA SER A 79 -1.16 -2.26 -9.30
C SER A 79 -2.30 -2.36 -8.28
N LYS A 80 -2.62 -3.58 -7.83
CA LYS A 80 -3.67 -3.83 -6.83
C LYS A 80 -3.27 -3.29 -5.46
N ILE A 81 -2.00 -3.40 -5.10
CA ILE A 81 -1.45 -2.77 -3.89
C ILE A 81 -1.57 -1.24 -3.99
N GLN A 82 -1.29 -0.64 -5.16
CA GLN A 82 -1.55 0.79 -5.36
C GLN A 82 -3.05 1.14 -5.20
N ASP A 83 -3.98 0.24 -5.55
CA ASP A 83 -5.43 0.50 -5.43
C ASP A 83 -5.81 0.47 -3.96
N ALA A 84 -5.32 -0.52 -3.22
CA ALA A 84 -5.45 -0.60 -1.77
C ALA A 84 -4.85 0.64 -1.07
N LEU A 85 -3.69 1.14 -1.49
CA LEU A 85 -3.13 2.39 -0.97
C LEU A 85 -4.06 3.58 -1.28
N SER A 86 -4.62 3.64 -2.49
CA SER A 86 -5.57 4.69 -2.85
C SER A 86 -6.83 4.66 -1.97
N GLU A 87 -7.34 3.48 -1.65
CA GLU A 87 -8.47 3.29 -0.73
C GLU A 87 -8.10 3.70 0.70
N MET A 88 -6.96 3.24 1.20
CA MET A 88 -6.56 3.42 2.60
C MET A 88 -6.13 4.85 2.93
N VAL A 89 -5.43 5.52 2.01
CA VAL A 89 -4.80 6.83 2.28
C VAL A 89 -5.16 7.90 1.24
N GLY A 90 -6.11 7.61 0.34
CA GLY A 90 -6.60 8.57 -0.65
C GLY A 90 -5.63 8.88 -1.79
N ARG A 91 -4.51 8.15 -1.90
CA ARG A 91 -3.43 8.45 -2.85
C ARG A 91 -2.86 7.16 -3.46
N ARG A 92 -2.95 7.06 -4.79
CA ARG A 92 -2.43 5.94 -5.59
C ARG A 92 -0.95 6.08 -5.97
N THR A 93 -0.39 7.28 -5.85
CA THR A 93 0.98 7.62 -6.29
C THR A 93 2.05 6.98 -5.42
N VAL A 94 3.27 6.83 -5.95
CA VAL A 94 4.46 6.44 -5.18
C VAL A 94 5.46 7.61 -5.09
N PRO A 95 6.27 7.73 -4.03
CA PRO A 95 6.31 6.83 -2.87
C PRO A 95 5.10 7.02 -1.94
N GLN A 96 4.81 6.01 -1.11
CA GLN A 96 3.98 6.15 0.09
C GLN A 96 4.75 5.63 1.29
N VAL A 97 4.93 6.50 2.28
CA VAL A 97 5.79 6.29 3.44
C VAL A 97 4.93 6.12 4.69
N PHE A 98 5.25 5.11 5.48
CA PHE A 98 4.63 4.84 6.78
C PHE A 98 5.71 4.75 7.86
N ILE A 99 5.44 5.37 9.01
CA ILE A 99 6.29 5.34 10.20
C ILE A 99 5.46 4.81 11.37
N ASN A 100 5.90 3.73 12.01
CA ASN A 100 5.24 3.08 13.14
C ASN A 100 3.74 2.86 12.91
N GLY A 101 3.39 2.35 11.73
CA GLY A 101 2.02 2.07 11.33
C GLY A 101 1.22 3.28 10.82
N LYS A 102 1.73 4.50 10.95
CA LYS A 102 1.04 5.74 10.54
C LYS A 102 1.51 6.22 9.18
N HIS A 103 0.59 6.65 8.34
CA HIS A 103 0.90 7.21 7.03
C HIS A 103 1.52 8.60 7.20
N LEU A 104 2.75 8.77 6.68
CA LEU A 104 3.44 10.05 6.63
C LEU A 104 3.06 10.82 5.36
N GLY A 105 3.04 10.15 4.21
CA GLY A 105 2.77 10.75 2.92
C GLY A 105 3.74 10.30 1.82
N GLY A 106 3.91 11.15 0.81
CA GLY A 106 4.80 10.93 -0.32
C GLY A 106 6.18 11.53 -0.13
N SER A 107 6.86 11.83 -1.24
CA SER A 107 8.24 12.34 -1.18
C SER A 107 8.35 13.74 -0.57
N ASP A 108 7.38 14.62 -0.84
CA ASP A 108 7.41 15.99 -0.33
C ASP A 108 7.15 16.01 1.16
N ASP A 109 6.12 15.29 1.60
CA ASP A 109 5.79 15.08 3.01
C ASP A 109 6.99 14.50 3.79
N THR A 110 7.72 13.55 3.20
CA THR A 110 8.92 12.95 3.81
C THR A 110 10.07 13.95 3.96
N VAL A 111 10.32 14.78 2.95
CA VAL A 111 11.39 15.78 3.00
C VAL A 111 11.04 16.91 3.95
N GLU A 112 9.77 17.35 3.95
CA GLU A 112 9.28 18.35 4.90
C GLU A 112 9.45 17.88 6.34
N ALA A 113 9.01 16.66 6.66
CA ALA A 113 9.17 16.08 8.00
C ALA A 113 10.65 15.93 8.40
N TYR A 114 11.53 15.64 7.46
CA TYR A 114 12.97 15.61 7.72
C TYR A 114 13.53 16.99 8.04
N GLN A 115 13.22 17.99 7.21
CA GLN A 115 13.71 19.36 7.37
C GLN A 115 13.17 20.03 8.64
N SER A 116 11.93 19.72 9.03
CA SER A 116 11.31 20.24 10.26
C SER A 116 11.81 19.55 11.53
N GLY A 117 12.56 18.44 11.40
CA GLY A 117 12.96 17.58 12.52
C GLY A 117 11.85 16.66 13.04
N GLU A 118 10.63 16.74 12.49
CA GLU A 118 9.52 15.87 12.86
C GLU A 118 9.85 14.40 12.61
N LEU A 119 10.50 14.08 11.48
CA LEU A 119 10.87 12.71 11.15
C LEU A 119 11.85 12.12 12.18
N ALA A 120 12.83 12.90 12.63
CA ALA A 120 13.75 12.48 13.68
C ALA A 120 12.99 12.16 14.98
N LYS A 121 12.04 13.03 15.36
CA LYS A 121 11.16 12.80 16.52
C LYS A 121 10.30 11.54 16.37
N LEU A 122 9.70 11.32 15.20
CA LEU A 122 8.89 10.11 14.91
C LEU A 122 9.71 8.82 14.97
N LEU A 123 11.01 8.91 14.64
CA LEU A 123 11.96 7.79 14.68
C LEU A 123 12.65 7.62 16.03
N GLY A 124 12.44 8.54 16.99
CA GLY A 124 13.13 8.52 18.28
C GLY A 124 14.64 8.81 18.17
N ILE A 125 15.04 9.57 17.14
CA ILE A 125 16.42 10.02 16.95
C ILE A 125 16.55 11.38 17.63
N GLU A 126 17.48 11.49 18.58
CA GLU A 126 17.86 12.77 19.19
C GLU A 126 18.41 13.70 18.09
N SER A 127 17.66 14.74 17.75
CA SER A 127 18.17 15.80 16.90
C SER A 127 19.14 16.65 17.74
N HIS A 128 20.44 16.37 17.65
CA HIS A 128 21.44 17.32 18.12
C HIS A 128 21.28 18.60 17.29
N LYS A 129 20.67 19.61 17.92
CA LYS A 129 20.59 20.97 17.43
C LYS A 129 22.02 21.41 17.11
N THR A 130 22.37 21.48 15.82
CA THR A 130 23.62 22.11 15.43
C THR A 130 23.32 23.60 15.44
N ASP A 131 23.64 24.24 16.57
CA ASP A 131 23.66 25.69 16.67
C ASP A 131 24.78 26.20 15.75
N LEU A 132 24.39 26.80 14.62
CA LEU A 132 25.23 27.64 13.75
C LEU A 132 24.44 28.90 13.39
#